data_AF-A0A561E3T0-F1
#
_entry.id   AF-A0A561E3T0-F1
#
_cell.length_a   1.000
_cell.length_b   1.000
_cell.length_c   1.000
_cell.angle_alpha   90.00
_cell.angle_beta   90.00
_cell.angle_gamma   90.00
#
_symmetry.space_group_name_H-M   'P 1'
#
loop_
_entity.id
_entity.type
_entity.pdbx_description
1 polymer ?
#
loop_
_entity_poly.entity_id
_entity_poly.type
_entity_poly.pdbx_seq_one_letter_code
_entity_poly.pdbx_strand_id
1 'polypeptide(L)'
;MKRVSLADVARAAGVGKATASRALSGNEEVGMATRARILDIAESMGYQPNRTAQSLRTGRFNVVALFVPLSEPWVGEVIRDCAITASAAGHQLLIQDSAGLEAMTSPAAYLRSLAADGLCVVGASHRVADALTTTPVIPTLTLLTGDDEATPTAQVIDQAVARICSDDAHRPA
;
A
#
# COMPACT_ATOMS: atom_id res chain seq x y z
N MET A 1 -13.76 -12.97 -21.37
CA MET A 1 -12.50 -13.49 -21.95
C MET A 1 -11.64 -14.06 -20.83
N LYS A 2 -10.93 -15.18 -21.06
CA LYS A 2 -10.08 -15.81 -20.03
C LYS A 2 -8.77 -15.04 -19.91
N ARG A 3 -8.46 -14.54 -18.72
CA ARG A 3 -7.20 -13.83 -18.43
C ARG A 3 -6.02 -14.81 -18.53
N VAL A 4 -4.92 -14.38 -19.15
CA VAL A 4 -3.69 -15.17 -19.25
C VAL A 4 -3.15 -15.47 -17.85
N SER A 5 -2.84 -16.74 -17.59
CA SER A 5 -2.35 -17.19 -16.29
C SER A 5 -0.82 -17.36 -16.28
N LEU A 6 -0.23 -17.44 -15.08
CA LEU A 6 1.20 -17.74 -14.93
C LEU A 6 1.58 -19.08 -15.59
N ALA A 7 0.65 -20.04 -15.59
CA ALA A 7 0.86 -21.34 -16.22
C ALA A 7 0.89 -21.26 -17.75
N ASP A 8 0.21 -20.27 -18.35
CA ASP A 8 0.25 -20.04 -19.79
C ASP A 8 1.57 -19.40 -20.20
N VAL A 9 2.04 -18.40 -19.44
CA VAL A 9 3.37 -17.79 -19.64
C VAL A 9 4.48 -18.83 -19.49
N ALA A 10 4.44 -19.65 -18.43
CA ALA A 10 5.44 -20.69 -18.20
C ALA A 10 5.50 -21.70 -19.37
N ARG A 11 4.34 -22.07 -19.92
CA ARG A 11 4.23 -22.97 -21.07
C ARG A 11 4.80 -22.34 -22.33
N ALA A 12 4.43 -21.09 -22.62
CA ALA A 12 4.95 -20.36 -23.78
C ALA A 12 6.47 -20.13 -23.69
N ALA A 13 6.99 -19.91 -22.48
CA ALA A 13 8.42 -19.79 -22.23
C ALA A 13 9.14 -21.14 -22.10
N GLY A 14 8.47 -22.29 -22.13
CA GLY A 14 9.12 -23.59 -21.99
C GLY A 14 9.86 -23.78 -20.65
N VAL A 15 9.35 -23.18 -19.56
CA VAL A 15 9.93 -23.29 -18.21
C VAL A 15 8.90 -23.78 -17.19
N GLY A 16 9.35 -24.19 -16.01
CA GLY A 16 8.46 -24.51 -14.90
C GLY A 16 7.76 -23.27 -14.33
N LYS A 17 6.59 -23.43 -13.71
CA LYS A 17 5.82 -22.34 -13.07
C LYS A 17 6.65 -21.58 -12.03
N ALA A 18 7.49 -22.28 -11.27
CA ALA A 18 8.36 -21.68 -10.25
C ALA A 18 9.40 -20.75 -10.88
N THR A 19 10.05 -21.18 -11.97
CA THR A 19 11.02 -20.38 -12.73
C THR A 19 10.36 -19.15 -13.34
N ALA A 20 9.18 -19.29 -13.96
CA ALA A 20 8.42 -18.16 -14.47
C ALA A 20 8.06 -17.17 -13.36
N SER A 21 7.58 -17.67 -12.22
CA SER A 21 7.27 -16.83 -11.04
C SER A 21 8.48 -16.04 -10.55
N ARG A 22 9.64 -16.71 -10.40
CA ARG A 22 10.89 -16.08 -9.94
C ARG A 22 11.38 -15.02 -10.93
N ALA A 23 11.36 -15.32 -12.22
CA ALA A 23 11.76 -14.40 -13.28
C ALA A 23 10.90 -13.12 -13.29
N LEU A 24 9.58 -13.28 -13.21
CA LEU A 24 8.61 -12.18 -13.18
C LEU A 24 8.65 -11.39 -11.87
N SER A 25 9.09 -12.00 -10.77
CA SER A 25 9.30 -11.32 -9.48
C SER A 25 10.67 -10.65 -9.36
N GLY A 26 11.54 -10.76 -10.38
CA GLY A 26 12.86 -10.15 -10.38
C GLY A 26 13.93 -10.86 -9.55
N ASN A 27 13.74 -12.15 -9.24
CA ASN A 27 14.72 -12.92 -8.46
C ASN A 27 15.98 -13.22 -9.28
N GLU A 28 17.15 -12.97 -8.69
CA GLU A 28 18.48 -13.09 -9.33
C GLU A 28 18.93 -14.53 -9.63
N GLU A 29 18.29 -15.55 -9.03
CA GLU A 29 18.56 -16.96 -9.34
C GLU A 29 18.19 -17.35 -10.78
N VAL A 30 17.39 -16.53 -11.47
CA VAL A 30 17.06 -16.74 -12.88
C VAL A 30 18.04 -15.96 -13.74
N GLY A 31 18.85 -16.67 -14.52
CA GLY A 31 19.82 -16.06 -15.43
C GLY A 31 19.19 -14.99 -16.34
N MET A 32 19.91 -13.89 -16.56
CA MET A 32 19.39 -12.69 -17.22
C MET A 32 18.72 -12.96 -18.57
N ALA A 33 19.32 -13.82 -19.40
CA ALA A 33 18.76 -14.18 -20.71
C ALA A 33 17.41 -14.90 -20.59
N THR A 34 17.28 -15.82 -19.64
CA THR A 34 16.02 -16.52 -19.37
C THR A 34 14.97 -15.57 -18.82
N ARG A 35 15.37 -14.65 -17.94
CA ARG A 35 14.47 -13.64 -17.37
C ARG A 35 13.92 -12.70 -18.44
N ALA A 36 14.78 -12.14 -19.29
CA ALA A 36 14.37 -11.26 -20.38
C ALA A 36 13.34 -11.94 -21.30
N ARG A 37 13.64 -13.18 -21.74
CA ARG A 37 12.73 -13.97 -22.57
C ARG A 37 11.36 -14.21 -21.94
N ILE A 38 11.31 -14.45 -20.63
CA ILE A 38 10.04 -14.65 -19.90
C ILE A 38 9.25 -13.33 -19.83
N LEU A 39 9.93 -12.20 -19.61
CA LEU A 39 9.29 -10.88 -19.56
C LEU A 39 8.67 -10.51 -20.91
N ASP A 40 9.41 -10.69 -22.01
CA ASP A 40 8.91 -10.42 -23.37
C ASP A 40 7.68 -11.26 -23.72
N ILE A 41 7.70 -12.55 -23.35
CA ILE A 41 6.56 -13.45 -23.57
C ILE A 41 5.36 -13.03 -22.70
N ALA A 42 5.59 -12.69 -21.44
CA ALA A 42 4.52 -12.23 -20.56
C ALA A 42 3.86 -10.95 -21.09
N GLU A 43 4.67 -9.98 -21.53
CA GLU A 43 4.21 -8.71 -22.10
C GLU A 43 3.42 -8.92 -23.39
N SER A 44 3.95 -9.69 -24.35
CA SER A 44 3.27 -9.97 -25.63
C SER A 44 1.94 -10.72 -25.45
N MET A 45 1.81 -11.54 -24.39
CA MET A 45 0.57 -12.23 -24.04
C MET A 45 -0.40 -11.35 -23.22
N GLY A 46 -0.02 -10.13 -22.84
CA GLY A 46 -0.81 -9.27 -21.95
C GLY A 46 -0.96 -9.87 -20.55
N TYR A 47 0.01 -10.67 -20.09
CA TYR A 47 -0.01 -11.24 -18.75
C TYR A 47 0.17 -10.13 -17.72
N GLN A 48 -0.81 -10.02 -16.84
CA GLN A 48 -0.70 -9.22 -15.63
C GLN A 48 -0.61 -10.16 -14.43
N PRO A 49 0.37 -9.96 -13.52
CA PRO A 49 0.42 -10.70 -12.27
C PRO A 49 -0.88 -10.54 -11.47
N ASN A 50 -1.38 -11.63 -10.90
CA ASN A 50 -2.53 -11.58 -10.00
C ASN A 50 -2.03 -11.21 -8.60
N ARG A 51 -2.26 -9.96 -8.19
CA ARG A 51 -1.81 -9.43 -6.89
C ARG A 51 -2.44 -10.19 -5.73
N THR A 52 -3.72 -10.54 -5.78
CA THR A 52 -4.37 -11.37 -4.75
C THR A 52 -3.65 -12.71 -4.56
N ALA A 53 -3.28 -13.37 -5.66
CA ALA A 53 -2.51 -14.61 -5.60
C ALA A 53 -1.07 -14.39 -5.09
N GLN A 54 -0.45 -13.25 -5.39
CA GLN A 54 0.85 -12.88 -4.82
C GLN A 54 0.75 -12.62 -3.32
N SER A 55 -0.29 -11.93 -2.86
CA SER A 55 -0.52 -11.62 -1.44
C SER A 55 -0.79 -12.87 -0.62
N LEU A 56 -1.59 -13.80 -1.13
CA LEU A 56 -1.79 -15.11 -0.49
C LEU A 56 -0.49 -15.90 -0.34
N ARG A 57 0.44 -15.77 -1.30
CA ARG A 57 1.74 -16.47 -1.27
C ARG A 57 2.75 -15.79 -0.35
N THR A 58 2.75 -14.45 -0.32
CA THR A 58 3.77 -13.65 0.37
C THR A 58 3.34 -13.15 1.75
N GLY A 59 2.05 -13.24 2.06
CA GLY A 59 1.45 -12.59 3.23
C GLY A 59 1.42 -11.05 3.15
N ARG A 60 1.76 -10.46 1.98
CA ARG A 60 1.85 -9.00 1.79
C ARG A 60 0.91 -8.50 0.70
N PHE A 61 0.17 -7.45 0.97
CA PHE A 61 -0.77 -6.85 0.02
C PHE A 61 -0.10 -5.86 -0.96
N ASN A 62 1.05 -5.31 -0.58
CA ASN A 62 1.67 -4.09 -1.10
C ASN A 62 0.66 -2.93 -1.17
N VAL A 63 -0.08 -2.71 -0.08
CA VAL A 63 -1.11 -1.67 0.02
C VAL A 63 -0.88 -0.84 1.28
N VAL A 64 -0.91 0.49 1.14
CA VAL A 64 -0.97 1.44 2.26
C VAL A 64 -2.36 2.08 2.26
N ALA A 65 -3.07 1.99 3.38
CA ALA A 65 -4.34 2.68 3.54
C ALA A 65 -4.12 4.08 4.11
N LEU A 66 -4.65 5.10 3.45
CA LEU A 66 -4.61 6.50 3.86
C LEU A 66 -6.03 6.94 4.24
N PHE A 67 -6.19 7.33 5.49
CA PHE A 67 -7.41 7.93 6.02
C PHE A 67 -7.19 9.43 6.13
N VAL A 68 -8.02 10.19 5.43
CA VAL A 68 -7.94 11.66 5.36
C VAL A 68 -9.35 12.24 5.43
N PRO A 69 -9.52 13.46 5.95
CA PRO A 69 -10.84 14.10 6.00
C PRO A 69 -11.20 14.61 4.60
N LEU A 70 -11.88 13.78 3.79
CA LEU A 70 -12.08 14.07 2.35
C LEU A 70 -12.88 15.34 2.05
N SER A 71 -13.54 15.91 3.06
CA SER A 71 -14.22 17.21 2.98
C SER A 71 -13.27 18.40 2.99
N GLU A 72 -12.03 18.23 3.43
CA GLU A 72 -11.08 19.32 3.61
C GLU A 72 -10.41 19.74 2.29
N PRO A 73 -10.36 21.06 1.97
CA PRO A 73 -9.82 21.54 0.69
C PRO A 73 -8.34 21.19 0.44
N TRP A 74 -7.54 21.03 1.48
CA TRP A 74 -6.10 20.76 1.41
C TRP A 74 -5.76 19.27 1.18
N VAL A 75 -6.72 18.35 1.33
CA VAL A 75 -6.46 16.90 1.28
C VAL A 75 -6.03 16.41 -0.10
N GLY A 76 -6.38 17.11 -1.17
CA GLY A 76 -6.01 16.73 -2.54
C GLY A 76 -4.50 16.65 -2.75
N GLU A 77 -3.74 17.57 -2.15
CA GLU A 77 -2.27 17.61 -2.22
C GLU A 77 -1.66 16.44 -1.45
N VAL A 78 -2.10 16.23 -0.21
CA VAL A 78 -1.68 15.09 0.63
C VAL A 78 -1.91 13.74 -0.05
N ILE A 79 -3.09 13.54 -0.66
CA ILE A 79 -3.40 12.31 -1.42
C ILE A 79 -2.42 12.13 -2.57
N ARG A 80 -2.12 13.21 -3.31
CA ARG A 80 -1.24 13.18 -4.48
C ARG A 80 0.16 12.76 -4.10
N ASP A 81 0.72 13.35 -3.06
CA ASP A 81 2.10 13.08 -2.64
C ASP A 81 2.22 11.68 -2.06
N CYS A 82 1.25 11.27 -1.21
CA CYS A 82 1.19 9.89 -0.73
C CYS A 82 1.07 8.89 -1.88
N ALA A 83 0.31 9.19 -2.93
CA ALA A 83 0.14 8.30 -4.08
C ALA A 83 1.43 8.15 -4.89
N ILE A 84 2.15 9.26 -5.12
CA ILE A 84 3.45 9.27 -5.80
C ILE A 84 4.45 8.43 -4.98
N THR A 85 4.55 8.68 -3.68
CA THR A 85 5.53 8.01 -2.83
C THR A 85 5.22 6.54 -2.62
N ALA A 86 3.95 6.18 -2.41
CA ALA A 86 3.52 4.79 -2.34
C ALA A 86 3.84 4.05 -3.64
N SER A 87 3.54 4.66 -4.80
CA SER A 87 3.83 4.07 -6.10
C SER A 87 5.34 3.87 -6.32
N ALA A 88 6.17 4.85 -5.96
CA ALA A 88 7.62 4.74 -6.04
C ALA A 88 8.17 3.60 -5.16
N ALA A 89 7.53 3.35 -4.02
CA ALA A 89 7.83 2.24 -3.13
C ALA A 89 7.19 0.90 -3.56
N GLY A 90 6.50 0.83 -4.70
CA GLY A 90 5.84 -0.38 -5.19
C GLY A 90 4.52 -0.73 -4.48
N HIS A 91 3.94 0.20 -3.74
CA HIS A 91 2.68 0.06 -3.02
C HIS A 91 1.52 0.72 -3.76
N GLN A 92 0.30 0.23 -3.55
CA GLN A 92 -0.92 0.96 -3.88
C GLN A 92 -1.39 1.79 -2.69
N LEU A 93 -1.98 2.95 -2.99
CA LEU A 93 -2.67 3.75 -2.00
C LEU A 93 -4.16 3.41 -2.00
N LEU A 94 -4.68 3.00 -0.84
CA LEU A 94 -6.10 2.86 -0.59
C LEU A 94 -6.57 4.09 0.19
N ILE A 95 -7.31 4.98 -0.46
CA ILE A 95 -7.80 6.21 0.17
C ILE A 95 -9.16 5.94 0.81
N GLN A 96 -9.34 6.36 2.06
CA GLN A 96 -10.57 6.26 2.82
C GLN A 96 -10.86 7.58 3.54
N ASP A 97 -12.13 7.85 3.80
CA ASP A 97 -12.54 9.01 4.60
C ASP A 97 -12.28 8.74 6.08
N SER A 98 -11.56 9.64 6.74
CA SER A 98 -11.34 9.55 8.19
C SER A 98 -12.65 9.76 8.97
N ALA A 99 -13.59 10.56 8.47
CA ALA A 99 -14.90 10.75 9.12
C ALA A 99 -15.70 9.43 9.19
N GLY A 100 -15.57 8.59 8.16
CA GLY A 100 -16.17 7.25 8.13
C GLY A 100 -15.58 6.35 9.21
N LEU A 101 -14.26 6.37 9.39
CA LEU A 101 -13.56 5.61 10.43
C LEU A 101 -13.96 6.08 11.84
N GLU A 102 -14.08 7.40 12.03
CA GLU A 102 -14.53 8.04 13.28
C GLU A 102 -16.00 7.74 13.63
N ALA A 103 -16.83 7.38 12.67
CA ALA A 103 -18.22 6.99 12.92
C ALA A 103 -18.37 5.51 13.31
N MET A 104 -17.32 4.68 13.16
CA MET A 104 -17.42 3.23 13.39
C MET A 104 -17.47 2.87 14.87
N THR A 105 -18.33 1.90 15.20
CA THR A 105 -18.42 1.31 16.55
C THR A 105 -17.11 0.61 16.96
N SER A 106 -16.43 -0.04 16.02
CA SER A 106 -15.15 -0.72 16.28
C SER A 106 -14.12 -0.40 15.18
N PRO A 107 -13.46 0.78 15.25
CA PRO A 107 -12.45 1.17 14.27
C PRO A 107 -11.31 0.14 14.18
N ALA A 108 -10.87 -0.40 15.32
CA ALA A 108 -9.79 -1.38 15.37
C ALA A 108 -10.13 -2.69 14.63
N ALA A 109 -11.38 -3.17 14.70
CA ALA A 109 -11.79 -4.37 13.97
C ALA A 109 -11.81 -4.14 12.46
N TYR A 110 -12.29 -2.98 12.04
CA TYR A 110 -12.27 -2.58 10.63
C TYR A 110 -10.84 -2.46 10.10
N LEU A 111 -9.96 -1.75 10.81
CA LEU A 111 -8.55 -1.58 10.42
C LEU A 111 -7.82 -2.92 10.30
N ARG A 112 -8.07 -3.87 11.21
CA ARG A 112 -7.54 -5.24 11.14
C ARG A 112 -8.06 -6.05 9.95
N SER A 113 -9.25 -5.73 9.44
CA SER A 113 -9.85 -6.44 8.30
C SER A 113 -9.33 -5.95 6.95
N LEU A 114 -8.64 -4.81 6.92
CA LEU A 114 -8.09 -4.25 5.68
C LEU A 114 -6.95 -5.12 5.18
N ALA A 115 -6.99 -5.39 3.88
CA ALA A 115 -5.89 -5.98 3.13
C ALA A 115 -4.80 -4.93 2.87
N ALA A 116 -4.22 -4.38 3.94
CA ALA A 116 -3.19 -3.34 3.90
C ALA A 116 -1.99 -3.73 4.77
N ASP A 117 -0.79 -3.37 4.30
CA ASP A 117 0.48 -3.57 5.01
C ASP A 117 0.95 -2.31 5.73
N GLY A 118 0.25 -1.19 5.56
CA GLY A 118 0.50 0.05 6.27
C GLY A 118 -0.79 0.86 6.44
N LEU A 119 -0.90 1.57 7.56
CA LEU A 119 -1.99 2.50 7.84
C LEU A 119 -1.40 3.91 8.03
N CYS A 120 -1.99 4.91 7.39
CA CYS A 120 -1.73 6.32 7.62
C CYS A 120 -3.06 7.00 7.93
N VAL A 121 -3.18 7.66 9.07
CA VAL A 121 -4.39 8.38 9.45
C VAL A 121 -4.05 9.84 9.72
N VAL A 122 -4.69 10.74 8.99
CA VAL A 122 -4.54 12.19 9.10
C VAL A 122 -5.76 12.77 9.81
N GLY A 123 -5.52 13.56 10.86
CA GLY A 123 -6.57 14.17 11.66
C GLY A 123 -7.34 13.18 12.52
N ALA A 124 -6.67 12.14 13.02
CA ALA A 124 -7.30 11.13 13.88
C ALA A 124 -7.72 11.74 15.23
N SER A 125 -8.92 11.38 15.71
CA SER A 125 -9.29 11.61 17.10
C SER A 125 -8.48 10.70 18.03
N HIS A 126 -8.47 11.03 19.33
CA HIS A 126 -7.90 10.17 20.37
C HIS A 126 -8.45 8.74 20.31
N ARG A 127 -9.74 8.57 19.97
CA ARG A 127 -10.37 7.25 19.88
C ARG A 127 -9.78 6.40 18.75
N VAL A 128 -9.53 7.01 17.60
CA VAL A 128 -8.89 6.32 16.46
C VAL A 128 -7.41 6.09 16.74
N ALA A 129 -6.72 7.04 17.37
CA ALA A 129 -5.34 6.85 17.82
C ALA A 129 -5.19 5.63 18.76
N ASP A 130 -6.09 5.47 19.74
CA ASP A 130 -6.12 4.31 20.63
C ASP A 130 -6.46 3.00 19.90
N ALA A 131 -7.34 3.06 18.89
CA ALA A 131 -7.63 1.90 18.05
C ALA A 131 -6.42 1.44 17.22
N LEU A 132 -5.56 2.39 16.82
CA LEU A 132 -4.34 2.11 16.06
C LEU A 132 -3.25 1.49 16.94
N THR A 133 -3.07 1.96 18.18
CA THR A 133 -2.10 1.36 19.12
C THR A 133 -2.45 -0.09 19.49
N THR A 134 -3.73 -0.45 19.47
CA THR A 134 -4.23 -1.82 19.68
C THR A 134 -4.25 -2.67 18.40
N THR A 135 -3.69 -2.17 17.29
CA THR A 135 -3.54 -2.88 16.01
C THR A 135 -2.05 -3.13 15.69
N PRO A 136 -1.33 -3.94 16.50
CA PRO A 136 0.14 -4.04 16.45
C PRO A 136 0.71 -4.77 15.23
N VAL A 137 -0.12 -5.29 14.32
CA VAL A 137 0.32 -6.14 13.19
C VAL A 137 0.62 -5.31 11.94
N ILE A 138 0.14 -4.07 11.85
CA ILE A 138 0.27 -3.22 10.66
C ILE A 138 1.07 -1.95 11.03
N PRO A 139 2.23 -1.69 10.40
CA PRO A 139 2.94 -0.41 10.46
C PRO A 139 1.98 0.77 10.34
N THR A 140 1.94 1.63 11.36
CA THR A 140 0.95 2.71 11.42
C THR A 140 1.62 4.06 11.62
N LEU A 141 1.16 5.07 10.88
CA LEU A 141 1.50 6.48 11.07
C LEU A 141 0.22 7.26 11.39
N THR A 142 0.19 7.92 12.55
CA THR A 142 -0.91 8.81 12.91
C THR A 142 -0.41 10.24 12.92
N LEU A 143 -0.97 11.06 12.03
CA LEU A 143 -0.79 12.51 12.07
C LEU A 143 -1.97 13.09 12.86
N LEU A 144 -1.73 13.38 14.13
CA LEU A 144 -2.71 14.09 14.96
C LEU A 144 -2.68 15.56 14.55
N THR A 145 -3.81 16.06 14.05
CA THR A 145 -4.07 17.50 14.03
C THR A 145 -4.30 17.90 15.48
N GLY A 146 -3.43 18.72 16.05
CA GLY A 146 -3.59 19.19 17.42
C GLY A 146 -4.90 19.97 17.58
N ASP A 147 -5.50 19.91 18.78
CA ASP A 147 -6.66 20.73 19.16
C ASP A 147 -6.32 22.24 19.23
N ASP A 148 -5.05 22.60 19.06
CA ASP A 148 -4.52 23.95 19.05
C ASP A 148 -3.81 24.16 17.69
N GLU A 149 -4.17 25.22 16.95
CA GLU A 149 -3.69 25.56 15.59
C GLU A 149 -2.15 25.71 15.45
N ALA A 150 -1.36 25.40 16.47
CA ALA A 150 0.07 25.69 16.53
C ALA A 150 1.00 24.50 16.35
N THR A 151 0.59 23.23 16.48
CA THR A 151 1.54 22.09 16.28
C THR A 151 0.85 20.74 16.01
N PRO A 152 0.94 20.16 14.79
CA PRO A 152 0.58 18.76 14.57
C PRO A 152 1.59 17.86 15.28
N THR A 153 1.14 17.08 16.25
CA THR A 153 2.01 16.11 16.94
C THR A 153 2.01 14.83 16.11
N ALA A 154 2.97 14.71 15.18
CA ALA A 154 3.19 13.48 14.46
C ALA A 154 3.71 12.40 15.43
N GLN A 155 2.84 11.49 15.88
CA GLN A 155 3.32 10.24 16.49
C GLN A 155 3.65 9.27 15.36
N VAL A 156 4.91 9.31 14.94
CA VAL A 156 5.49 8.37 13.99
C VAL A 156 5.70 7.03 14.71
N ILE A 157 4.83 6.05 14.43
CA ILE A 157 4.94 4.70 15.02
C ILE A 157 5.68 3.72 14.09
N ASP A 158 5.97 4.08 12.83
CA ASP A 158 6.89 3.31 11.97
C ASP A 158 7.59 4.17 10.90
N GLN A 159 8.91 4.07 10.80
CA GLN A 159 9.74 4.81 9.84
C GLN A 159 9.47 4.44 8.38
N ALA A 160 8.89 3.26 8.08
CA ALA A 160 8.59 2.84 6.72
C ALA A 160 7.41 3.63 6.12
N VAL A 161 6.38 3.90 6.90
CA VAL A 161 5.23 4.75 6.50
C VAL A 161 5.60 6.23 6.63
N ALA A 162 6.45 6.59 7.59
CA ALA A 162 6.97 7.94 7.73
C ALA A 162 7.59 8.42 6.42
N ARG A 163 8.51 7.65 5.81
CA ARG A 163 9.14 8.03 4.53
C ARG A 163 8.16 8.19 3.38
N ILE A 164 6.98 7.56 3.45
CA ILE A 164 5.93 7.68 2.43
C ILE A 164 5.14 9.00 2.60
N CYS A 165 5.05 9.50 3.83
CA CYS A 165 4.20 10.63 4.20
C CYS A 165 4.97 11.87 4.72
N SER A 166 6.28 11.78 4.98
CA SER A 166 7.06 12.80 5.72
C SER A 166 7.75 13.83 4.84
N ASP A 167 7.70 13.71 3.51
CA ASP A 167 8.44 14.62 2.62
C ASP A 167 7.74 15.96 2.38
N ASP A 168 6.48 16.14 2.79
CA ASP A 168 5.78 17.42 2.57
C ASP A 168 4.93 17.87 3.76
N ALA A 169 5.59 18.08 4.91
CA ALA A 169 5.07 19.00 5.93
C ALA A 169 5.17 20.48 5.48
N HIS A 170 4.93 20.78 4.20
CA HIS A 170 4.80 22.15 3.72
C HIS A 170 3.41 22.69 4.01
N ARG A 171 3.46 23.80 4.72
CA ARG A 171 2.39 24.61 5.27
C ARG A 171 1.69 25.39 4.14
N PRO A 172 0.35 25.44 4.04
CA PRO A 172 -0.29 26.59 3.41
C PRO A 172 -0.18 27.79 4.36
N ALA A 173 0.17 28.95 3.80
CA ALA A 173 0.21 30.24 4.48
C ALA A 173 -1.19 30.74 4.87
#